data_AF-A0A960JPD4-F1
#
_entry.id   AF-A0A960JPD4-F1
#
_cell.length_a   1.000
_cell.length_b   1.000
_cell.length_c   1.000
_cell.angle_alpha   90.00
_cell.angle_beta   90.00
_cell.angle_gamma   90.00
#
_symmetry.space_group_name_H-M   'P 1'
#
loop_
_entity.id
_entity.type
_entity.pdbx_description
1 polymer ?
#
loop_
_entity_poly.entity_id
_entity_poly.type
_entity_poly.pdbx_seq_one_letter_code
_entity_poly.pdbx_strand_id
1 'polypeptide(L)'
;IRIANSLMDYLFRRLALDYLSAGERADLGIFSVSERLQPTLPGVEEGAVETVTGRDLAPIGEPPASPDGTQRRSTQDAHAPLCMQCGVQMVRSGSCHACPECGTTSGCS
;
A
#
# COMPACT_ATOMS: atom_id res chain seq x y z
N ILE A 1 -2.43 2.69 -11.68
CA ILE A 1 -0.96 2.75 -11.51
C ILE A 1 -0.60 1.74 -10.44
N ARG A 2 -0.07 0.56 -10.80
CA ARG A 2 0.12 -0.55 -9.86
C ARG A 2 1.58 -0.75 -9.41
N ILE A 3 2.51 0.12 -9.83
CA ILE A 3 3.97 -0.07 -9.68
C ILE A 3 4.63 1.12 -8.96
N ALA A 4 3.90 1.85 -8.12
CA ALA A 4 4.49 2.96 -7.40
C ALA A 4 5.22 2.46 -6.14
N ASN A 5 6.53 2.73 -6.04
CA ASN A 5 7.36 2.34 -4.88
C ASN A 5 7.24 3.31 -3.70
N SER A 6 6.57 4.45 -3.89
CA SER A 6 6.36 5.48 -2.87
C SER A 6 5.05 6.21 -3.13
N LEU A 7 4.44 6.75 -2.08
CA LEU A 7 3.24 7.59 -2.17
C LEU A 7 3.47 8.82 -3.07
N MET A 8 4.65 9.42 -3.01
CA MET A 8 4.98 10.59 -3.85
C MET A 8 5.02 10.21 -5.33
N ASP A 9 5.66 9.08 -5.67
CA ASP A 9 5.68 8.55 -7.03
C ASP A 9 4.27 8.23 -7.53
N TYR A 10 3.41 7.67 -6.68
CA TYR A 10 2.00 7.46 -7.00
C TYR A 10 1.27 8.78 -7.31
N LEU A 11 1.43 9.79 -6.44
CA LEU A 11 0.78 11.09 -6.61
C LEU A 11 1.23 11.78 -7.90
N PHE A 12 2.55 11.85 -8.16
CA PHE A 12 3.04 12.47 -9.38
C PHE A 12 2.60 11.73 -10.65
N ARG A 13 2.62 10.40 -10.64
CA ARG A 13 2.10 9.61 -11.79
C ARG A 13 0.61 9.82 -11.97
N ARG A 14 -0.17 9.95 -10.88
CA ARG A 14 -1.60 10.20 -10.96
C ARG A 14 -1.89 11.59 -11.53
N LEU A 15 -1.22 12.61 -11.01
CA LEU A 15 -1.32 13.98 -11.53
C LEU A 15 -0.89 14.03 -13.01
N ALA A 16 0.17 13.33 -13.39
CA ALA A 16 0.59 13.24 -14.78
C ALA A 16 -0.52 12.66 -15.67
N LEU A 17 -1.18 11.56 -15.27
CA LEU A 17 -2.31 11.00 -16.01
C LEU A 17 -3.50 11.96 -16.13
N ASP A 18 -3.76 12.74 -15.08
CA ASP A 18 -4.93 13.62 -15.02
C ASP A 18 -4.71 14.94 -15.79
N TYR A 19 -3.46 15.41 -15.92
CA TYR A 19 -3.16 16.76 -16.45
C TYR A 19 -2.20 16.85 -17.64
N LEU A 20 -1.41 15.81 -17.94
CA LEU A 20 -0.46 15.83 -19.06
C LEU A 20 -1.00 15.07 -20.29
N SER A 21 -0.63 15.54 -21.47
CA SER A 21 -0.94 14.85 -22.72
C SER A 21 -0.16 13.53 -22.85
N ALA A 22 -0.59 12.63 -23.73
CA ALA A 22 0.07 11.33 -23.90
C ALA A 22 1.55 11.44 -24.29
N GLY A 23 1.93 12.43 -25.10
CA GLY A 23 3.33 12.65 -25.50
C GLY A 23 4.21 13.07 -24.33
N GLU A 24 3.77 14.08 -23.57
CA GLU A 24 4.50 14.58 -22.41
C GLU A 24 4.64 13.51 -21.32
N ARG A 25 3.63 12.66 -21.15
CA ARG A 25 3.68 11.52 -20.23
C ARG A 25 4.71 10.47 -20.69
N ALA A 26 4.82 10.23 -22.01
CA ALA A 26 5.77 9.28 -22.56
C ALA A 26 7.23 9.72 -22.39
N ASP A 27 7.52 11.02 -22.55
CA ASP A 27 8.85 11.60 -22.30
C ASP A 27 9.30 11.41 -20.84
N LEU A 28 8.34 11.38 -19.91
CA LEU A 28 8.55 11.12 -18.49
C LEU A 28 8.50 9.61 -18.13
N GLY A 29 8.29 8.72 -19.11
CA GLY A 29 8.14 7.28 -18.88
C GLY A 29 6.89 6.88 -18.09
N ILE A 30 5.86 7.73 -18.08
CA ILE A 30 4.60 7.51 -17.35
C ILE A 30 3.55 6.94 -18.29
N PHE A 31 3.43 5.60 -18.29
CA PHE A 31 2.41 4.90 -19.05
C PHE A 31 1.25 4.48 -18.14
N SER A 32 0.02 4.51 -18.65
CA SER A 32 -1.15 3.90 -18.01
C SER A 32 -1.07 2.37 -18.07
N VAL A 33 -2.07 1.66 -17.53
CA VAL A 33 -2.11 0.20 -17.59
C VAL A 33 -2.32 -0.27 -19.03
N SER A 34 -3.19 0.42 -19.78
CA SER A 34 -3.50 0.10 -21.18
C SER A 34 -2.34 0.43 -22.12
N GLU A 35 -1.56 1.47 -21.82
CA GLU A 35 -0.41 1.90 -22.64
C GLU A 35 0.85 1.02 -22.44
N ARG A 36 0.88 0.16 -21.42
CA ARG A 36 2.02 -0.75 -21.14
C ARG A 36 2.00 -2.03 -21.97
N LEU A 37 1.01 -2.24 -22.82
CA LEU A 37 0.94 -3.38 -23.75
C LEU A 37 1.81 -3.12 -24.98
N GLN A 38 3.08 -2.76 -24.78
CA GLN A 38 4.00 -2.76 -25.90
C GLN A 38 4.22 -4.22 -26.31
N PRO A 39 3.93 -4.60 -27.56
CA PRO A 39 4.05 -5.97 -28.02
C PRO A 39 5.50 -6.39 -27.84
N THR A 40 5.73 -7.34 -26.93
CA THR A 40 6.99 -8.06 -26.87
C THR A 40 7.22 -8.73 -28.22
N LEU A 41 8.49 -8.79 -28.61
CA LEU A 41 8.98 -9.25 -29.93
C LEU A 41 8.24 -10.49 -30.45
N PRO A 42 8.11 -10.66 -31.79
CA PRO A 42 7.39 -11.78 -32.37
C PRO A 42 7.95 -13.12 -31.86
N GLY A 43 7.16 -13.87 -31.11
CA GLY A 43 7.45 -15.25 -30.73
C GLY A 43 7.42 -15.62 -29.24
N VAL A 44 6.99 -14.73 -28.33
CA VAL A 44 6.79 -15.11 -26.92
C VAL A 44 5.30 -15.01 -26.58
N GLU A 45 4.67 -16.17 -26.40
CA GLU A 45 3.37 -16.30 -25.78
C GLU A 45 3.48 -15.99 -24.28
N GLU A 46 3.38 -14.71 -23.92
CA GLU A 46 3.23 -14.34 -22.52
C GLU A 46 1.79 -14.63 -22.09
N GLY A 47 1.61 -15.78 -21.42
CA GLY A 47 0.42 -16.07 -20.66
C GLY A 47 0.16 -14.94 -19.66
N ALA A 48 -0.78 -14.06 -20.01
CA ALA A 48 -1.27 -13.03 -19.12
C ALA A 48 -1.93 -13.70 -17.91
N VAL A 49 -1.19 -13.85 -16.82
CA VAL A 49 -1.79 -14.17 -15.53
C VAL A 49 -2.53 -12.92 -15.09
N GLU A 50 -3.85 -12.92 -15.27
CA GLU A 50 -4.74 -11.93 -14.67
C GLU A 50 -4.52 -11.93 -13.17
N THR A 51 -3.79 -10.94 -12.68
CA THR A 51 -3.70 -10.66 -11.25
C THR A 51 -4.97 -9.92 -10.83
N VAL A 52 -6.01 -10.70 -10.53
CA VAL A 52 -7.19 -10.22 -9.80
C VAL A 52 -6.76 -9.90 -8.37
N THR A 53 -6.46 -8.64 -8.13
CA THR A 53 -6.71 -8.01 -6.83
C THR A 53 -7.73 -6.91 -7.05
N GLY A 54 -8.93 -7.35 -7.41
CA GLY A 54 -10.16 -6.59 -7.24
C GLY A 54 -10.41 -6.46 -5.74
N ARG A 55 -10.15 -5.27 -5.20
CA ARG A 55 -10.87 -4.83 -4.01
C ARG A 55 -12.19 -4.26 -4.52
N ASP A 56 -13.05 -5.18 -4.96
CA ASP A 56 -14.45 -4.90 -5.25
C ASP A 56 -15.09 -4.37 -3.98
N LEU A 57 -15.60 -3.14 -4.06
CA LEU A 57 -16.55 -2.63 -3.09
C LEU A 57 -17.85 -3.43 -3.31
N ALA A 58 -18.04 -4.48 -2.52
CA ALA A 58 -19.26 -5.28 -2.56
C ALA A 58 -20.49 -4.40 -2.19
N PRO A 59 -21.64 -4.54 -2.88
CA PRO A 59 -22.87 -3.87 -2.50
C PRO A 59 -23.39 -4.42 -1.16
N ILE A 60 -23.98 -3.53 -0.39
CA ILE A 60 -24.58 -3.77 0.93
C ILE A 60 -25.69 -4.82 0.80
N GLY A 61 -25.54 -5.94 1.51
CA GLY A 61 -26.53 -7.02 1.63
C GLY A 61 -26.29 -7.82 2.91
N GLU A 62 -27.37 -8.05 3.65
CA GLU A 62 -27.52 -8.39 5.08
C GLU A 62 -26.77 -9.61 5.67
N PRO A 63 -26.63 -9.68 7.02
CA PRO A 63 -25.69 -10.56 7.70
C PRO A 63 -26.28 -11.92 8.07
N PRO A 64 -25.42 -12.96 8.20
CA PRO A 64 -25.61 -13.89 9.30
C PRO A 64 -24.37 -14.03 10.19
N ALA A 65 -24.62 -13.75 11.47
CA ALA A 65 -24.03 -14.30 12.68
C ALA A 65 -22.50 -14.53 12.74
N SER A 66 -21.87 -13.73 13.62
CA SER A 66 -20.61 -14.06 14.29
C SER A 66 -20.66 -15.47 14.92
N PRO A 67 -19.51 -16.14 15.02
CA PRO A 67 -18.76 -15.93 16.26
C PRO A 67 -17.26 -15.74 16.02
N ASP A 68 -16.67 -15.01 16.95
CA ASP A 68 -15.24 -15.04 17.25
C ASP A 68 -14.30 -14.32 16.28
N GLY A 69 -14.30 -13.00 16.43
CA GLY A 69 -13.21 -12.15 16.04
C GLY A 69 -13.20 -11.01 17.02
N THR A 70 -12.80 -11.29 18.26
CA THR A 70 -12.54 -10.26 19.25
C THR A 70 -11.56 -9.28 18.61
N GLN A 71 -12.09 -8.20 18.02
CA GLN A 71 -11.34 -6.99 17.75
C GLN A 71 -10.94 -6.52 19.13
N ARG A 72 -9.79 -7.04 19.58
CA ARG A 72 -9.02 -6.44 20.64
C ARG A 72 -8.68 -5.08 20.08
N ARG A 73 -9.56 -4.11 20.34
CA ARG A 73 -9.19 -2.70 20.33
C ARG A 73 -7.93 -2.68 21.16
N SER A 74 -6.79 -2.59 20.47
CA SER A 74 -5.58 -2.16 21.11
C SER A 74 -6.00 -0.85 21.74
N THR A 75 -6.11 -0.87 23.07
CA THR A 75 -6.02 0.35 23.84
C THR A 75 -4.78 1.01 23.29
N GLN A 76 -4.97 2.01 22.42
CA GLN A 76 -3.88 2.81 21.92
C GLN A 76 -3.22 3.29 23.20
N ASP A 77 -2.01 2.80 23.46
CA ASP A 77 -1.23 3.27 24.59
C ASP A 77 -1.03 4.76 24.29
N ALA A 78 -1.86 5.62 24.88
CA ALA A 78 -1.93 7.04 24.53
C ALA A 78 -0.60 7.77 24.81
N HIS A 79 0.30 7.10 25.53
CA HIS A 79 1.65 7.54 25.87
C HIS A 79 2.75 6.80 25.10
N ALA A 80 2.41 5.96 24.12
CA ALA A 80 3.41 5.30 23.29
C ALA A 80 4.02 6.31 22.30
N PRO A 81 5.34 6.56 22.37
CA PRO A 81 5.99 7.47 21.44
C PRO A 81 5.98 6.91 20.01
N LEU A 82 6.10 7.81 19.03
CA LEU A 82 6.43 7.41 17.67
C LEU A 82 7.91 6.99 17.62
N CYS A 83 8.20 6.02 16.77
CA CYS A 83 9.58 5.61 16.55
C CYS A 83 10.35 6.67 15.75
N MET A 84 11.56 7.01 16.19
CA MET A 84 12.42 8.00 15.54
C MET A 84 13.02 7.53 14.20
N GLN A 85 13.01 6.22 13.93
CA GLN A 85 13.57 5.63 12.70
C GLN A 85 12.51 5.33 11.63
N CYS A 86 11.37 4.75 12.04
CA CYS A 86 10.30 4.25 11.16
C CYS A 86 9.06 5.18 11.16
N GLY A 87 8.91 6.06 12.15
CA GLY A 87 7.76 6.98 12.28
C GLY A 87 6.47 6.33 12.78
N VAL A 88 6.41 4.99 12.90
CA VAL A 88 5.21 4.31 13.40
C VAL A 88 5.10 4.32 14.93
N GLN A 89 3.87 4.19 15.43
CA GLN A 89 3.60 4.13 16.86
C GLN A 89 4.24 2.87 17.47
N MET A 90 5.04 3.07 18.51
CA MET A 90 5.68 1.95 19.20
C MET A 90 4.67 1.19 20.06
N VAL A 91 4.92 -0.09 20.31
CA VAL A 91 4.07 -0.94 21.16
C VAL A 91 4.78 -1.25 22.47
N ARG A 92 4.06 -1.22 23.59
CA ARG A 92 4.63 -1.59 24.89
C ARG A 92 5.06 -3.07 24.89
N SER A 93 6.32 -3.29 25.21
CA SER A 93 6.97 -4.60 25.36
C SER A 93 7.59 -4.68 26.75
N GLY A 94 6.76 -4.87 27.78
CA GLY A 94 7.17 -4.82 29.19
C GLY A 94 7.39 -3.39 29.69
N SER A 95 8.56 -3.11 30.27
CA SER A 95 8.97 -1.74 30.65
C SER A 95 9.33 -0.90 29.41
N CYS A 96 9.74 -1.54 28.32
CA CYS A 96 10.13 -0.89 27.07
C CYS A 96 8.95 -0.65 26.11
N HIS A 97 9.20 0.12 25.05
CA HIS A 97 8.42 0.17 23.82
C HIS A 97 9.26 -0.34 22.65
N ALA A 98 8.65 -1.00 21.66
CA ALA A 98 9.33 -1.53 20.46
C ALA A 98 8.62 -1.09 19.17
N CYS A 99 9.37 -0.74 18.10
CA CYS A 99 8.81 -0.52 16.76
C CYS A 99 8.51 -1.89 16.12
N PRO A 100 7.27 -2.17 15.70
CA PRO A 100 6.92 -3.43 15.04
C PRO A 100 7.53 -3.56 13.63
N GLU A 101 7.93 -2.45 13.00
CA GLU A 101 8.45 -2.44 11.64
C GLU A 101 9.98 -2.51 11.56
N CYS A 102 10.70 -1.78 12.43
CA CYS A 102 12.16 -1.69 12.38
C CYS A 102 12.87 -2.29 13.60
N GLY A 103 12.11 -2.81 14.58
CA GLY A 103 12.65 -3.52 15.75
C GLY A 103 13.39 -2.66 16.79
N THR A 104 13.44 -1.33 16.63
CA THR A 104 14.09 -0.46 17.62
C THR A 104 13.29 -0.41 18.92
N THR A 105 13.98 -0.36 20.06
CA THR A 105 13.37 -0.30 21.39
C THR A 105 13.69 1.02 22.10
N SER A 106 12.78 1.50 22.93
CA SER A 106 12.92 2.74 23.70
C SER A 106 12.31 2.62 25.10
N GLY A 107 12.81 3.38 26.07
CA GLY A 107 12.21 3.47 27.41
C GLY A 107 12.35 2.23 28.30
N CYS A 108 13.35 1.40 28.08
CA CYS A 108 13.68 0.29 28.98
C CYS A 108 14.30 0.83 30.28
N SER A 109 13.59 0.74 31.41
CA SER A 109 14.15 0.91 32.76
C SER A 109 14.45 -0.43 33.40
#